data_AF-A0A8H7DG01-F1
#
_entry.id   AF-A0A8H7DG01-F1
#
_cell.length_a   1.000
_cell.length_b   1.000
_cell.length_c   1.000
_cell.angle_alpha   90.00
_cell.angle_beta   90.00
_cell.angle_gamma   90.00
#
_symmetry.space_group_name_H-M   'P 1'
#
loop_
_entity.id
_entity.type
_entity.pdbx_description
1 polymer ?
#
loop_
_entity_poly.entity_id
_entity_poly.type
_entity_poly.pdbx_seq_one_letter_code
_entity_poly.pdbx_strand_id
1 'polypeptide(L)'
;MASATLPPLVLAEVRKSLHISPDTSYHVNLGTDRPNIAWFVQLMKGAKSDLEALDFLVEHDSEDAIIELIQTMVFFDDINLAMDALEHLRDCLPPHLRGAIALYHSR
;
A
#
# COMPACT_ATOMS: atom_id res chain seq x y z
N MET A 1 -15.24 -0.07 -21.59
CA MET A 1 -13.93 0.43 -21.14
C MET A 1 -14.01 0.66 -19.63
N ALA A 2 -12.96 0.33 -18.90
CA ALA A 2 -12.83 0.66 -17.49
C ALA A 2 -11.53 1.45 -17.27
N SER A 3 -11.56 2.43 -16.38
CA SER A 3 -10.37 3.17 -15.91
C SER A 3 -10.54 3.49 -14.43
N ALA A 4 -9.44 3.53 -13.68
CA ALA A 4 -9.45 3.94 -12.28
C ALA A 4 -9.58 5.46 -12.14
N THR A 5 -8.88 6.21 -13.00
CA THR A 5 -8.95 7.67 -13.06
C THR A 5 -9.26 8.10 -14.48
N LEU A 6 -10.24 8.98 -14.64
CA LEU A 6 -10.60 9.49 -15.96
C LEU A 6 -11.15 10.92 -15.84
N PRO A 7 -10.26 11.92 -15.71
CA PRO A 7 -10.66 13.32 -15.68
C PRO A 7 -11.52 13.67 -16.92
N PRO A 8 -12.47 14.62 -16.81
CA PRO A 8 -13.43 14.90 -17.89
C PRO A 8 -12.79 15.18 -19.26
N LEU A 9 -11.66 15.90 -19.27
CA LEU A 9 -10.92 16.22 -20.51
C LEU A 9 -10.38 14.95 -21.18
N VAL A 10 -9.80 14.05 -20.38
CA VAL A 10 -9.27 12.76 -20.87
C VAL A 10 -10.41 11.85 -21.32
N LEU A 11 -11.52 11.82 -20.59
CA LEU A 11 -12.72 11.06 -21.00
C LEU A 11 -13.23 11.53 -22.38
N ALA A 12 -13.28 12.84 -22.61
CA ALA A 12 -13.73 13.40 -23.90
C ALA A 12 -12.79 13.00 -25.04
N GLU A 13 -11.47 13.07 -24.81
CA GLU A 13 -10.46 12.65 -25.77
C GLU A 13 -10.57 11.16 -26.08
N VAL A 14 -10.65 10.32 -25.05
CA VAL A 14 -10.80 8.87 -25.20
C VAL A 14 -12.08 8.52 -25.96
N ARG A 15 -13.21 9.18 -25.65
CA ARG A 15 -14.47 8.97 -26.38
C ARG A 15 -14.33 9.31 -27.85
N LYS A 16 -13.66 10.43 -28.16
CA LYS A 16 -13.40 10.84 -29.54
C LYS A 16 -12.50 9.84 -30.26
N SER A 17 -11.39 9.44 -29.65
CA SER A 17 -10.39 8.54 -30.22
C SER A 17 -10.90 7.12 -30.41
N LEU A 18 -11.77 6.64 -29.52
CA LEU A 18 -12.38 5.32 -29.60
C LEU A 18 -13.75 5.32 -30.31
N HIS A 19 -14.18 6.46 -30.85
CA HIS A 19 -15.48 6.63 -31.51
C HIS A 19 -16.68 6.18 -30.65
N ILE A 20 -16.64 6.43 -29.34
CA ILE A 20 -17.71 6.10 -28.41
C ILE A 20 -18.79 7.19 -28.53
N SER A 21 -19.98 6.81 -29.00
CA SER A 21 -21.12 7.73 -29.12
C SER A 21 -21.76 8.00 -27.75
N PRO A 22 -21.98 9.27 -27.36
CA PRO A 22 -22.71 9.62 -26.14
C PRO A 22 -24.17 9.16 -26.15
N ASP A 23 -24.79 9.05 -27.33
CA ASP A 23 -26.21 8.72 -27.46
C ASP A 23 -26.49 7.22 -27.24
N THR A 24 -25.47 6.38 -27.39
CA THR A 24 -25.55 4.92 -27.22
C THR A 24 -24.67 4.41 -26.08
N SER A 25 -24.10 5.32 -25.28
CA SER A 25 -23.24 4.97 -24.15
C SER A 25 -23.62 5.77 -22.90
N TYR A 26 -23.20 5.25 -21.75
CA TYR A 26 -23.35 5.94 -20.47
C TYR A 26 -22.01 5.94 -19.74
N HIS A 27 -21.85 6.91 -18.84
CA HIS A 27 -20.69 7.01 -17.97
C HIS A 27 -21.09 6.63 -16.54
N VAL A 28 -20.39 5.66 -15.96
CA VAL A 28 -20.56 5.27 -14.56
C VAL A 28 -19.32 5.69 -13.79
N ASN A 29 -19.50 6.52 -12.77
CA ASN A 29 -18.47 6.85 -11.80
C ASN A 29 -18.87 6.25 -10.45
N LEU A 30 -18.08 5.29 -9.96
CA LEU A 30 -18.33 4.62 -8.68
C LEU A 30 -17.74 5.37 -7.47
N GLY A 31 -16.99 6.44 -7.71
CA GLY A 31 -16.24 7.13 -6.67
C GLY A 31 -15.04 6.32 -6.17
N THR A 32 -14.32 6.91 -5.22
CA THR A 32 -13.13 6.29 -4.59
C THR A 32 -13.30 6.09 -3.09
N ASP A 33 -14.48 6.38 -2.55
CA ASP A 33 -14.75 6.24 -1.12
C ASP A 33 -14.72 4.75 -0.71
N ARG A 34 -14.10 4.50 0.43
CA ARG A 34 -13.89 3.17 0.99
C ARG A 34 -14.23 3.25 2.48
N PRO A 35 -15.51 3.08 2.86
CA PRO A 35 -15.95 3.23 4.24
C PRO A 35 -15.34 2.19 5.19
N ASN A 36 -14.74 1.13 4.64
CA ASN A 36 -14.03 0.10 5.38
C ASN A 36 -12.53 0.37 5.55
N ILE A 37 -12.02 1.56 5.18
CA ILE A 37 -10.62 1.95 5.34
C ILE A 37 -10.53 3.08 6.38
N ALA A 38 -9.77 2.84 7.44
CA ALA A 38 -9.42 3.86 8.43
C ALA A 38 -8.06 4.49 8.07
N TRP A 39 -7.96 5.80 8.23
CA TRP A 39 -6.73 6.56 7.97
C TRP A 39 -6.10 7.01 9.28
N PHE A 40 -4.79 6.81 9.42
CA PHE A 40 -4.01 7.36 10.51
C PHE A 40 -2.68 7.90 9.98
N VAL A 41 -2.06 8.80 10.74
CA VAL A 41 -0.74 9.37 10.43
C VAL A 41 0.13 9.31 11.66
N GLN A 42 1.33 8.76 11.51
CA GLN A 42 2.36 8.72 12.55
C GLN A 42 3.59 9.51 12.09
N LEU A 43 4.12 10.33 13.00
CA LEU A 43 5.32 11.13 12.73
C LEU A 43 6.57 10.28 12.93
N MET A 44 7.50 10.37 11.97
CA MET A 44 8.81 9.73 12.01
C MET A 44 9.83 10.73 12.58
N LYS A 45 10.72 10.27 13.47
CA LYS A 45 11.77 11.06 14.12
C LYS A 45 12.96 11.32 13.19
N GLY A 46 13.32 10.34 12.36
CA GLY A 46 14.55 10.32 11.55
C GLY A 46 14.34 10.43 10.04
N ALA A 47 13.21 11.00 9.60
CA ALA A 47 12.76 10.95 8.19
C ALA A 47 12.64 9.49 7.70
N LYS A 48 13.02 9.20 6.46
CA LYS A 48 12.74 7.90 5.82
C LYS A 48 13.49 6.71 6.44
N SER A 49 14.64 6.94 7.08
CA SER A 49 15.46 5.89 7.68
C SER A 49 15.05 5.50 9.10
N ASP A 50 13.98 6.11 9.64
CA ASP A 50 13.45 5.78 10.96
C ASP A 50 12.63 4.49 10.90
N LEU A 51 13.33 3.34 10.86
CA LEU A 51 12.71 2.02 10.74
C LEU A 51 11.97 1.60 12.02
N GLU A 52 12.35 2.13 13.18
CA GLU A 52 11.63 1.94 14.47
C GLU A 52 10.17 2.45 14.37
N ALA A 53 9.90 3.41 13.49
CA ALA A 53 8.53 3.87 13.25
C ALA A 53 7.62 2.78 12.64
N LEU A 54 8.18 1.64 12.21
CA LEU A 54 7.44 0.48 11.70
C LEU A 54 7.14 -0.59 12.76
N ASP A 55 7.67 -0.45 13.97
CA ASP A 55 7.57 -1.49 15.01
C ASP A 55 6.12 -1.82 15.39
N PHE A 56 5.21 -0.87 15.21
CA PHE A 56 3.77 -1.07 15.44
C PHE A 56 3.14 -2.15 14.54
N LEU A 57 3.82 -2.56 13.47
CA LEU A 57 3.37 -3.64 12.57
C LEU A 57 3.58 -5.03 13.17
N VAL A 58 4.41 -5.14 14.20
CA VAL A 58 4.69 -6.40 14.90
C VAL A 58 4.02 -6.32 16.26
N GLU A 59 2.87 -6.98 16.41
CA GLU A 59 2.15 -7.02 17.68
C GLU A 59 2.79 -8.02 18.64
N HIS A 60 3.11 -7.54 19.84
CA HIS A 60 3.59 -8.34 20.96
C HIS A 60 2.50 -8.45 22.04
N ASP A 61 2.39 -9.60 22.68
CA ASP A 61 1.56 -9.76 23.87
C ASP A 61 2.26 -9.26 25.14
N SER A 62 1.57 -9.41 26.27
CA SER A 62 2.08 -9.03 27.59
C SER A 62 3.32 -9.82 28.05
N GLU A 63 3.66 -10.93 27.38
CA GLU A 63 4.85 -11.76 27.60
C GLU A 63 5.89 -11.58 26.48
N ASP A 64 5.76 -10.52 25.67
CA ASP A 64 6.57 -10.21 24.48
C ASP A 64 6.52 -11.27 23.37
N ALA A 65 5.59 -12.24 23.44
CA ALA A 65 5.38 -13.21 22.39
C ALA A 65 4.57 -12.58 21.26
N ILE A 66 4.92 -12.90 20.01
CA ILE A 66 4.20 -12.40 18.85
C ILE A 66 2.81 -13.02 18.80
N ILE A 67 1.78 -12.18 18.84
CA ILE A 67 0.38 -12.59 18.87
C ILE A 67 -0.01 -13.19 17.52
N GLU A 68 0.10 -12.38 16.47
CA GLU A 68 -0.36 -12.71 15.13
C GLU A 68 0.27 -11.74 14.10
N LEU A 69 0.67 -12.27 12.95
CA LEU A 69 1.13 -11.45 11.82
C LEU A 69 -0.06 -11.14 10.91
N ILE A 70 -0.60 -9.93 11.03
CA ILE A 70 -1.66 -9.45 10.15
C ILE A 70 -1.07 -9.24 8.75
N GLN A 71 -1.79 -9.70 7.72
CA GLN A 71 -1.38 -9.49 6.34
C GLN A 71 -1.27 -7.99 6.04
N THR A 72 -0.03 -7.53 5.86
CA THR A 72 0.32 -6.11 5.75
C THR A 72 1.12 -5.86 4.48
N MET A 73 0.87 -4.73 3.82
CA MET A 73 1.67 -4.24 2.70
C MET A 73 2.25 -2.87 3.06
N VAL A 74 3.57 -2.75 3.03
CA VAL A 74 4.29 -1.50 3.29
C VAL A 74 4.94 -1.04 2.00
N PHE A 75 4.72 0.21 1.64
CA PHE A 75 5.28 0.81 0.43
C PHE A 75 6.48 1.69 0.79
N PHE A 76 7.55 1.54 0.01
CA PHE A 76 8.77 2.34 0.12
C PHE A 76 9.06 2.99 -1.23
N ASP A 77 9.58 4.22 -1.21
CA ASP A 77 9.97 4.95 -2.41
C ASP A 77 11.30 4.47 -3.01
N ASP A 78 12.12 3.77 -2.22
CA ASP A 78 13.47 3.32 -2.59
C ASP A 78 13.67 1.85 -2.21
N ILE A 79 14.32 1.08 -3.10
CA ILE A 79 14.54 -0.35 -2.92
C ILE A 79 15.54 -0.65 -1.80
N ASN A 80 16.58 0.19 -1.62
CA ASN A 80 17.56 -0.04 -0.56
C ASN A 80 16.89 0.17 0.80
N LEU A 81 16.08 1.22 0.94
CA LEU A 81 15.30 1.43 2.16
C LEU A 81 14.32 0.28 2.43
N ALA A 82 13.70 -0.28 1.39
CA ALA A 82 12.83 -1.44 1.52
C ALA A 82 13.60 -2.70 1.97
N MET A 83 14.86 -2.86 1.54
CA MET A 83 15.74 -3.93 2.00
C MET A 83 16.15 -3.73 3.46
N ASP A 84 16.52 -2.51 3.85
CA ASP A 84 16.84 -2.20 5.25
C ASP A 84 15.64 -2.46 6.17
N ALA A 85 14.44 -2.06 5.73
CA ALA A 85 13.20 -2.33 6.46
C ALA A 85 12.87 -3.83 6.56
N LEU A 86 13.15 -4.60 5.51
CA LEU A 86 12.99 -6.05 5.54
C LEU A 86 13.90 -6.70 6.59
N GLU A 87 15.16 -6.26 6.68
CA GLU A 87 16.11 -6.75 7.68
C GLU A 87 15.64 -6.36 9.10
N HIS A 88 15.31 -5.08 9.32
CA HIS A 88 14.80 -4.58 10.60
C HIS A 88 13.58 -5.37 11.10
N LEU A 89 12.54 -5.49 10.26
CA LEU A 89 11.32 -6.20 10.66
C LEU A 89 11.56 -7.69 10.91
N ARG A 90 12.49 -8.33 10.18
CA ARG A 90 12.84 -9.73 10.45
C ARG A 90 13.58 -9.89 11.78
N ASP A 91 14.36 -8.91 12.19
CA ASP A 91 15.06 -8.97 13.47
C ASP A 91 14.11 -8.78 14.65
N CYS A 92 12.99 -8.07 14.47
CA CYS A 92 11.89 -8.02 15.43
C CYS A 92 11.12 -9.35 15.57
N LEU A 93 11.28 -10.28 14.62
CA LEU A 93 10.56 -11.57 14.62
C LEU A 93 11.40 -12.76 15.15
N PRO A 94 10.77 -13.73 15.84
CA PRO A 94 11.34 -15.03 16.11
C PRO A 94 11.82 -15.72 14.82
N PRO A 95 12.89 -16.54 14.88
CA PRO A 95 13.51 -17.13 13.69
C PRO A 95 12.55 -17.87 12.74
N HIS A 96 11.52 -18.52 13.29
CA HIS A 96 10.55 -19.29 12.50
C HIS A 96 9.53 -18.42 11.73
N LEU A 97 9.41 -17.13 12.07
CA LEU A 97 8.50 -16.18 11.42
C LEU A 97 9.19 -15.21 10.46
N ARG A 98 10.53 -15.11 10.49
CA ARG A 98 11.29 -14.20 9.61
C ARG A 98 11.01 -14.41 8.11
N GLY A 99 10.70 -15.64 7.73
CA GLY A 99 10.33 -16.00 6.36
C GLY A 99 8.96 -15.48 5.90
N ALA A 100 8.12 -14.99 6.82
CA ALA A 100 6.79 -14.45 6.51
C ALA A 100 6.86 -13.05 5.88
N ILE A 101 7.97 -12.33 6.04
CA ILE A 101 8.19 -11.02 5.44
C ILE A 101 8.98 -11.19 4.14
N ALA A 102 8.48 -10.61 3.05
CA ALA A 102 9.09 -10.67 1.73
C ALA A 102 9.10 -9.29 1.06
N LEU A 103 10.14 -9.05 0.26
CA LEU A 103 10.27 -7.87 -0.59
C LEU A 103 9.65 -8.17 -1.96
N TYR A 104 8.88 -7.22 -2.49
CA TYR A 104 8.39 -7.26 -3.87
C TYR A 104 8.79 -5.96 -4.58
N HIS A 105 9.49 -6.09 -5.70
CA HIS A 105 9.88 -4.95 -6.55
C HIS A 105 9.83 -5.35 -8.03
N SER A 106 9.65 -4.37 -8.90
CA SER A 106 9.85 -4.59 -10.35
C SER A 106 11.34 -4.83 -10.63
N ARG A 107 11.62 -5.65 -11.64
CA ARG A 107 12.98 -5.83 -12.15
C ARG A 107 13.50 -4.59 -12.85
#